data_AF-I0R5B7-F1
#
_entry.id   AF-I0R5B7-F1
#
_cell.length_a   1.000
_cell.length_b   1.000
_cell.length_c   1.000
_cell.angle_alpha   90.00
_cell.angle_beta   90.00
_cell.angle_gamma   90.00
#
_symmetry.space_group_name_H-M   'P 1'
#
loop_
_entity.id
_entity.type
_entity.pdbx_description
1 polymer ?
#
loop_
_entity_poly.entity_id
_entity_poly.type
_entity_poly.pdbx_seq_one_letter_code
_entity_poly.pdbx_strand_id
1 'polypeptide(L)'
;QTEEIKWLESKKEWKGLKSIGMEEKTIIRGEERKKEYRYYISSLKEDIELFSRSVRGHWSVESMHWHLDVTFKEDANKTIDKRAAENLNIIRKWCISILKMIEIFRPKLSMKKKRFVISMNPAEFLEQVLAFQKMIFLPKGEYNI
;
A
#
# COMPACT_ATOMS: atom_id res chain seq x y z
N GLN A 1 15.16 -16.51 -6.21
CA GLN A 1 14.45 -17.27 -5.16
C GLN A 1 15.04 -18.67 -5.17
N THR A 2 15.12 -19.36 -4.04
CA THR A 2 15.67 -20.73 -3.98
C THR A 2 14.94 -21.58 -2.94
N GLU A 3 14.71 -22.85 -3.26
CA GLU A 3 14.25 -23.89 -2.32
C GLU A 3 15.41 -24.59 -1.60
N GLU A 4 16.66 -24.28 -1.93
CA GLU A 4 17.85 -24.80 -1.27
C GLU A 4 18.04 -24.15 0.10
N ILE A 5 17.16 -24.50 1.03
CA ILE A 5 17.07 -23.93 2.38
C ILE A 5 17.39 -24.96 3.47
N LYS A 6 18.01 -26.10 3.11
CA LYS A 6 18.39 -27.15 4.07
C LYS A 6 19.44 -26.68 5.07
N TRP A 7 20.26 -25.70 4.69
CA TRP A 7 21.27 -25.08 5.53
C TRP A 7 20.68 -24.20 6.64
N LEU A 8 19.40 -23.82 6.55
CA LEU A 8 18.75 -23.00 7.57
C LEU A 8 18.36 -23.87 8.77
N GLU A 9 19.15 -23.82 9.84
CA GLU A 9 18.95 -24.62 11.05
C GLU A 9 17.56 -24.43 11.68
N SER A 10 17.10 -23.18 11.77
CA SER A 10 15.79 -22.81 12.30
C SER A 10 14.62 -23.10 11.37
N LYS A 11 14.81 -23.80 10.24
CA LYS A 11 13.71 -24.10 9.27
C LYS A 11 12.48 -24.74 9.94
N LYS A 12 12.69 -25.53 10.98
CA LYS A 12 11.61 -26.21 11.73
C LYS A 12 10.71 -25.24 12.51
N GLU A 13 11.20 -24.05 12.86
CA GLU A 13 10.45 -23.02 13.58
C GLU A 13 9.49 -22.26 12.65
N TRP A 14 9.80 -22.18 11.36
CA TRP A 14 9.02 -21.45 10.37
C TRP A 14 8.00 -22.35 9.69
N LYS A 15 6.80 -22.43 10.28
CA LYS A 15 5.69 -23.24 9.72
C LYS A 15 5.39 -22.81 8.27
N GLY A 16 5.50 -23.77 7.35
CA GLY A 16 5.17 -23.57 5.94
C GLY A 16 6.28 -22.94 5.10
N LEU A 17 7.49 -22.77 5.63
CA LEU A 17 8.65 -22.28 4.87
C LEU A 17 9.03 -23.25 3.75
N LYS A 18 9.04 -22.75 2.50
CA LYS A 18 9.42 -23.50 1.31
C LYS A 18 10.61 -22.92 0.56
N SER A 19 10.77 -21.60 0.55
CA SER A 19 11.85 -20.94 -0.18
C SER A 19 12.33 -19.66 0.51
N ILE A 20 13.55 -19.23 0.15
CA ILE A 20 14.05 -17.89 0.45
C ILE A 20 14.15 -17.12 -0.86
N GLY A 21 13.63 -15.89 -0.86
CA GLY A 21 13.73 -14.96 -1.98
C GLY A 21 14.58 -13.75 -1.64
N MET A 22 15.20 -13.16 -2.65
CA MET A 22 15.98 -11.93 -2.52
C MET A 22 15.51 -10.93 -3.57
N GLU A 23 15.25 -9.70 -3.12
CA GLU A 23 15.00 -8.53 -3.96
C GLU A 23 16.23 -7.64 -3.94
N GLU A 24 16.77 -7.31 -5.12
CA GLU A 24 17.76 -6.25 -5.28
C GLU A 24 17.06 -4.97 -5.72
N LYS A 25 17.29 -3.89 -4.98
CA LYS A 25 16.84 -2.54 -5.32
C LYS A 25 18.05 -1.68 -5.64
N THR A 26 18.08 -1.10 -6.84
CA THR A 26 19.05 -0.04 -7.18
C THR A 26 18.42 1.32 -6.92
N ILE A 27 19.11 2.16 -6.15
CA ILE A 27 18.75 3.55 -5.88
C ILE A 27 19.79 4.44 -6.55
N ILE A 28 19.32 5.38 -7.38
CA ILE A 28 20.16 6.38 -8.05
C ILE A 28 19.81 7.74 -7.48
N ARG A 29 20.80 8.46 -6.95
CA ARG A 29 20.65 9.81 -6.41
C ARG A 29 21.77 10.69 -6.95
N GLY A 30 21.48 11.46 -8.00
CA GLY A 30 22.51 12.17 -8.75
C GLY A 30 23.47 11.19 -9.39
N GLU A 31 24.76 11.32 -9.10
CA GLU A 31 25.82 10.42 -9.58
C GLU A 31 26.00 9.17 -8.69
N GLU A 32 25.41 9.14 -7.50
CA GLU A 32 25.54 8.02 -6.58
C GLU A 32 24.58 6.88 -6.93
N ARG A 33 25.13 5.65 -7.00
CA ARG A 33 24.36 4.42 -7.18
C ARG A 33 24.54 3.51 -5.96
N LYS A 34 23.45 3.24 -5.25
CA LYS A 34 23.41 2.31 -4.11
C LYS A 34 22.57 1.09 -4.46
N LYS A 35 23.05 -0.09 -4.05
CA LYS A 35 22.27 -1.34 -4.07
C LYS A 35 21.79 -1.66 -2.66
N GLU A 36 20.54 -2.04 -2.54
CA GLU A 36 19.94 -2.55 -1.31
C GLU A 36 19.38 -3.95 -1.59
N TYR A 37 19.60 -4.87 -0.65
CA TYR A 37 19.14 -6.24 -0.75
C TYR A 37 18.14 -6.52 0.35
N ARG A 38 17.05 -7.21 0.02
CA ARG A 38 16.03 -7.64 0.97
C ARG A 38 15.77 -9.11 0.82
N TYR A 39 15.81 -9.83 1.93
CA TYR A 39 15.57 -11.27 1.96
C TYR A 39 14.18 -11.54 2.52
N TYR A 40 13.47 -12.47 1.89
CA TYR A 40 12.11 -12.85 2.23
C TYR A 40 12.07 -14.34 2.55
N ILE A 41 11.50 -14.70 3.69
CA ILE A 41 11.11 -16.07 4.05
C ILE A 41 9.75 -16.32 3.40
N SER A 42 9.63 -17.35 2.56
CA SER A 42 8.45 -17.56 1.73
C SER A 42 7.89 -18.97 1.84
N SER A 43 6.56 -19.07 1.89
CA SER A 43 5.81 -20.32 1.79
C SER A 43 5.49 -20.73 0.35
N LEU A 44 5.89 -19.90 -0.61
CA LEU A 44 5.82 -20.17 -2.04
C LEU A 44 6.93 -21.15 -2.44
N LYS A 45 6.62 -22.02 -3.39
CA LYS A 45 7.65 -22.77 -4.11
C LYS A 45 8.45 -21.85 -5.02
N GLU A 46 9.52 -22.35 -5.61
CA GLU A 46 10.33 -21.61 -6.58
C GLU A 46 9.49 -21.27 -7.82
N ASP A 47 9.12 -19.99 -7.90
CA ASP A 47 8.39 -19.38 -9.00
C ASP A 47 8.71 -17.88 -8.94
N ILE A 48 9.69 -17.46 -9.75
CA ILE A 48 10.21 -16.10 -9.70
C ILE A 48 9.16 -15.06 -10.09
N GLU A 49 8.21 -15.40 -10.96
CA GLU A 49 7.15 -14.48 -11.39
C GLU A 49 6.15 -14.27 -10.27
N LEU A 50 5.68 -15.36 -9.65
CA LEU A 50 4.78 -15.29 -8.50
C LEU A 50 5.45 -14.60 -7.32
N PHE A 51 6.71 -14.90 -7.04
CA PHE A 51 7.48 -14.26 -5.98
C PHE A 51 7.62 -12.76 -6.24
N SER A 52 8.04 -12.36 -7.45
CA SER A 52 8.17 -10.95 -7.84
C SER A 52 6.85 -10.19 -7.70
N ARG A 53 5.74 -10.76 -8.19
CA ARG A 53 4.40 -10.19 -8.03
C ARG A 53 4.02 -10.06 -6.55
N SER A 54 4.33 -11.06 -5.73
CA SER A 54 4.03 -11.06 -4.30
C SER A 54 4.83 -9.99 -3.55
N VAL A 55 6.13 -9.86 -3.83
CA VAL A 55 6.99 -8.81 -3.25
C VAL A 55 6.49 -7.42 -3.65
N ARG A 56 6.16 -7.19 -4.94
CA ARG A 56 5.58 -5.92 -5.37
C ARG A 56 4.22 -5.65 -4.72
N GLY A 57 3.39 -6.67 -4.55
CA GLY A 57 2.11 -6.55 -3.85
C GLY A 57 2.28 -6.19 -2.38
N HIS A 58 3.22 -6.83 -1.69
CA HIS A 58 3.56 -6.55 -0.29
C HIS A 58 4.01 -5.09 -0.11
N TRP A 59 4.81 -4.56 -1.03
CA TRP A 59 5.21 -3.15 -1.02
C TRP A 59 4.03 -2.15 -1.05
N SER A 60 2.91 -2.51 -1.67
CA SER A 60 1.70 -1.66 -1.66
C SER A 60 1.13 -1.52 -0.24
N VAL A 61 1.24 -2.57 0.58
CA VAL A 61 0.82 -2.59 1.98
C VAL A 61 1.75 -1.72 2.82
N GLU A 62 3.07 -1.87 2.65
CA GLU A 62 4.07 -1.04 3.34
C GLU A 62 3.92 0.45 2.98
N SER A 63 3.65 0.75 1.71
CA SER A 63 3.37 2.12 1.28
C SER A 63 2.11 2.69 1.94
N MET A 64 1.07 1.87 2.17
CA MET A 64 -0.11 2.30 2.93
C MET A 64 0.25 2.61 4.38
N HIS A 65 1.06 1.78 5.05
CA HIS A 65 1.52 2.04 6.42
C HIS A 65 2.30 3.34 6.52
N TRP A 66 3.23 3.58 5.61
CA TRP A 66 3.95 4.86 5.55
C TRP A 66 3.02 6.07 5.47
N HIS A 67 1.93 5.97 4.69
CA HIS A 67 0.93 7.03 4.63
C HIS A 67 0.14 7.18 5.94
N LEU A 68 -0.22 6.09 6.61
CA LEU A 68 -0.86 6.16 7.93
C LEU A 68 0.04 6.88 8.94
N ASP A 69 1.31 6.49 9.01
CA ASP A 69 2.27 7.01 9.97
C ASP A 69 2.59 8.48 9.68
N VAL A 70 2.95 8.83 8.43
CA VAL A 70 3.44 10.17 8.08
C VAL A 70 2.32 11.14 7.72
N THR A 71 1.33 10.70 6.93
CA THR A 71 0.27 11.59 6.43
C THR A 71 -0.87 11.74 7.44
N PHE A 72 -1.21 10.67 8.17
CA PHE A 72 -2.27 10.68 9.17
C PHE A 72 -1.75 10.76 10.61
N LYS A 73 -0.42 10.76 10.81
CA LYS A 73 0.21 10.85 12.13
C LYS A 73 -0.29 9.75 13.06
N GLU A 74 -0.42 8.53 12.54
CA GLU A 74 -0.95 7.40 13.29
C GLU A 74 -0.13 7.11 14.55
N ASP A 75 1.20 7.12 14.47
CA ASP A 75 2.10 6.95 15.61
C ASP A 75 1.95 8.01 16.71
N ALA A 76 1.46 9.20 16.35
CA ALA A 76 1.24 10.28 17.31
C ALA A 76 -0.14 10.21 17.99
N ASN A 77 -0.97 9.22 17.64
CA ASN A 77 -2.31 9.08 18.19
C ASN A 77 -2.26 8.67 19.66
N LYS A 78 -2.99 9.40 20.52
CA LYS A 78 -3.03 9.16 21.97
C LYS A 78 -4.38 8.60 22.46
N THR A 79 -5.23 8.12 21.55
CA THR A 79 -6.51 7.50 21.91
C THR A 79 -6.29 6.30 22.82
N ILE A 80 -6.78 6.37 24.06
CA ILE A 80 -6.66 5.29 25.06
C ILE A 80 -7.69 4.18 24.80
N ASP A 81 -8.90 4.56 24.36
CA ASP A 81 -9.95 3.60 24.07
C ASP A 81 -9.62 2.77 22.82
N LYS A 82 -9.59 1.44 23.00
CA LYS A 82 -9.19 0.50 21.95
C LYS A 82 -10.15 0.51 20.75
N ARG A 83 -11.46 0.58 21.00
CA ARG A 83 -12.46 0.58 19.93
C ARG A 83 -12.40 1.86 19.10
N ALA A 84 -12.22 2.99 19.76
CA ALA A 84 -12.02 4.27 19.10
C ALA A 84 -10.74 4.29 18.26
N ALA A 85 -9.65 3.69 18.75
CA ALA A 85 -8.40 3.56 18.00
C ALA A 85 -8.57 2.66 16.76
N GLU A 86 -9.25 1.52 16.89
CA GLU A 86 -9.58 0.61 15.77
C GLU A 86 -10.46 1.30 14.72
N ASN A 87 -11.55 1.94 15.16
CA ASN A 87 -12.45 2.69 14.28
C ASN A 87 -11.70 3.79 13.53
N LEU A 88 -10.83 4.53 14.22
CA LEU A 88 -10.03 5.58 13.60
C LEU A 88 -9.07 5.02 12.55
N ASN A 89 -8.44 3.88 12.80
CA ASN A 89 -7.56 3.21 11.83
C ASN A 89 -8.35 2.80 10.57
N ILE A 90 -9.54 2.21 10.73
CA ILE A 90 -10.42 1.86 9.60
C ILE A 90 -10.76 3.10 8.76
N ILE A 91 -11.18 4.18 9.41
CA ILE A 91 -11.50 5.44 8.73
C ILE A 91 -10.28 5.99 7.97
N ARG A 92 -9.09 6.00 8.58
CA ARG A 92 -7.86 6.46 7.91
C ARG A 92 -7.52 5.63 6.69
N LYS A 93 -7.68 4.31 6.75
CA LYS A 93 -7.48 3.40 5.61
C LYS A 93 -8.46 3.71 4.47
N TRP A 94 -9.73 3.96 4.78
CA TRP A 94 -10.70 4.41 3.78
C TRP A 94 -10.31 5.75 3.16
N CYS A 95 -9.88 6.72 3.97
CA CYS A 95 -9.39 8.00 3.46
C CYS A 95 -8.20 7.83 2.51
N ILE A 96 -7.24 6.95 2.80
CA ILE A 96 -6.11 6.66 1.88
C ILE A 96 -6.62 6.12 0.55
N SER A 97 -7.55 5.18 0.55
CA SER A 97 -8.14 4.61 -0.68
C SER A 97 -8.78 5.69 -1.55
N ILE A 98 -9.56 6.59 -0.93
CA ILE A 98 -10.18 7.73 -1.63
C ILE A 98 -9.12 8.69 -2.19
N LEU A 99 -8.10 9.03 -1.40
CA LEU A 99 -7.02 9.92 -1.82
C LEU A 99 -6.18 9.36 -2.98
N LYS A 100 -6.01 8.04 -3.04
CA LYS A 100 -5.36 7.34 -4.15
C LYS A 100 -6.22 7.40 -5.43
N MET A 101 -7.55 7.32 -5.33
CA MET A 101 -8.43 7.53 -6.49
C MET A 101 -8.32 8.96 -7.04
N ILE A 102 -8.17 9.96 -6.17
CA ILE A 102 -8.02 11.38 -6.56
C ILE A 102 -6.72 11.64 -7.35
N GLU A 103 -5.72 10.74 -7.25
CA GLU A 103 -4.51 10.81 -8.08
C GLU A 103 -4.81 10.77 -9.58
N ILE A 104 -5.90 10.10 -9.97
CA ILE A 104 -6.33 9.98 -11.36
C ILE A 104 -6.80 11.35 -11.90
N PHE A 105 -7.42 12.16 -11.04
CA PHE A 105 -7.92 13.49 -11.38
C PHE A 105 -6.86 14.59 -11.24
N ARG A 106 -5.96 14.46 -10.26
CA ARG A 106 -4.93 15.46 -9.93
C ARG A 106 -3.58 14.81 -9.62
N PRO A 107 -2.87 14.27 -10.62
CA PRO A 107 -1.67 13.43 -10.43
C PRO A 107 -0.43 14.17 -9.89
N LYS A 108 -0.45 15.51 -9.83
CA LYS A 108 0.70 16.33 -9.43
C LYS A 108 0.69 16.80 -7.97
N LEU A 109 -0.30 16.42 -7.18
CA LEU A 109 -0.43 16.86 -5.79
C LEU A 109 0.10 15.80 -4.82
N SER A 110 0.91 16.23 -3.84
CA SER A 110 1.28 15.36 -2.72
C SER A 110 0.04 14.99 -1.90
N MET A 111 0.09 13.85 -1.20
CA MET A 111 -1.04 13.38 -0.38
C MET A 111 -1.49 14.41 0.66
N LYS A 112 -0.55 15.16 1.26
CA LYS A 112 -0.86 16.27 2.17
C LYS A 112 -1.64 17.39 1.47
N LYS A 113 -1.23 17.78 0.26
CA LYS A 113 -1.92 18.82 -0.53
C LYS A 113 -3.29 18.34 -1.01
N LYS A 114 -3.43 17.07 -1.43
CA LYS A 114 -4.72 16.48 -1.78
C LYS A 114 -5.72 16.60 -0.62
N ARG A 115 -5.32 16.19 0.59
CA ARG A 115 -6.15 16.34 1.80
C ARG A 115 -6.59 17.79 2.04
N PHE A 116 -5.67 18.74 1.90
CA PHE A 116 -5.97 20.16 2.07
C PHE A 116 -6.97 20.68 1.04
N VAL A 117 -6.78 20.36 -0.23
CA VAL A 117 -7.71 20.77 -1.30
C VAL A 117 -9.09 20.16 -1.09
N ILE A 118 -9.18 18.89 -0.70
CA ILE A 118 -10.46 18.23 -0.41
C ILE A 118 -11.16 18.90 0.76
N SER A 119 -10.42 19.28 1.81
CA SER A 119 -11.01 19.99 2.96
C SER A 119 -11.56 21.37 2.60
N MET A 120 -11.14 21.98 1.48
CA MET A 120 -11.68 23.26 1.03
C MET A 120 -13.06 23.13 0.38
N ASN A 121 -13.37 21.99 -0.26
CA ASN A 121 -14.70 21.74 -0.83
C ASN A 121 -15.08 20.24 -0.82
N PRO A 122 -15.40 19.68 0.36
CA PRO A 122 -15.59 18.23 0.50
C PRO A 122 -16.77 17.68 -0.32
N ALA A 123 -17.84 18.47 -0.50
CA ALA A 123 -19.04 18.04 -1.24
C ALA A 123 -18.73 17.78 -2.72
N GLU A 124 -18.06 18.72 -3.38
CA GLU A 124 -17.67 18.61 -4.79
C GLU A 124 -16.75 17.40 -5.02
N PHE A 125 -15.78 17.19 -4.13
CA PHE A 125 -14.87 16.04 -4.25
C PHE A 125 -15.58 14.70 -4.04
N LEU A 126 -16.55 14.64 -3.13
CA LEU A 126 -17.33 13.43 -2.91
C LEU A 126 -18.13 13.06 -4.16
N GLU A 127 -18.78 14.04 -4.80
CA GLU A 127 -19.49 13.83 -6.07
C GLU A 127 -18.56 13.31 -7.17
N GLN A 128 -17.38 13.90 -7.34
CA GLN A 128 -16.40 13.45 -8.33
C GLN A 128 -15.95 12.00 -8.09
N VAL A 129 -15.68 11.63 -6.83
CA VAL A 129 -15.29 10.27 -6.47
C VAL A 129 -16.42 9.27 -6.72
N LEU A 130 -17.65 9.62 -6.36
CA LEU A 130 -18.83 8.77 -6.59
C LEU A 130 -19.14 8.62 -8.08
N ALA A 131 -19.07 9.70 -8.85
CA ALA A 131 -19.24 9.67 -10.30
C ALA A 131 -18.17 8.80 -10.98
N PHE A 132 -16.94 8.84 -10.49
CA PHE A 132 -15.85 7.99 -10.96
C PHE A 132 -16.08 6.51 -10.65
N GLN A 133 -16.46 6.20 -9.41
CA GLN A 133 -16.78 4.83 -9.02
C GLN A 133 -17.91 4.28 -9.88
N LYS A 134 -18.97 5.06 -10.09
CA LYS A 134 -20.03 4.74 -11.04
C LYS A 134 -19.42 4.38 -12.40
N MET A 135 -18.64 5.28 -13.02
CA MET A 135 -18.04 5.07 -14.34
C MET A 135 -17.19 3.78 -14.47
N ILE A 136 -16.48 3.38 -13.40
CA ILE A 136 -15.66 2.16 -13.39
C ILE A 136 -16.49 0.90 -13.17
N PHE A 137 -17.45 0.94 -12.24
CA PHE A 137 -18.12 -0.25 -11.73
C PHE A 137 -19.50 -0.51 -12.34
N LEU A 138 -20.09 0.46 -13.02
CA LEU A 138 -21.37 0.30 -13.70
C LEU A 138 -21.17 0.30 -15.23
N PRO A 139 -21.79 -0.66 -15.95
CA PRO A 139 -21.71 -0.73 -17.40
C PRO A 139 -22.29 0.54 -18.05
N LYS A 140 -21.69 0.99 -19.16
CA LYS A 140 -22.19 2.14 -19.92
C LYS A 140 -23.59 1.83 -20.45
N GLY A 141 -24.61 2.39 -19.79
CA GLY A 141 -26.01 2.20 -20.16
C GLY A 141 -27.01 2.57 -19.05
N GLU A 142 -26.58 2.62 -17.78
CA GLU A 142 -27.45 2.93 -16.63
C GLU A 142 -27.15 4.31 -16.02
N TYR A 143 -27.11 5.36 -16.84
CA TYR A 143 -26.97 6.73 -16.35
C TYR A 143 -28.09 7.60 -16.91
N ASN A 144 -29.27 7.48 -16.31
CA ASN A 144 -30.30 8.51 -16.37
C ASN A 144 -30.56 9.00 -14.94
N ILE A 145 -30.01 10.17 -14.62
CA ILE A 145 -30.61 11.12 -13.68
C ILE A 145 -30.62 12.45 -14.41
#